data_AF-A0A1B6IKH7-F1
#
_entry.id   AF-A0A1B6IKH7-F1
#
_cell.length_a   1.000
_cell.length_b   1.000
_cell.length_c   1.000
_cell.angle_alpha   90.00
_cell.angle_beta   90.00
_cell.angle_gamma   90.00
#
_symmetry.space_group_name_H-M   'P 1'
#
loop_
_entity.id
_entity.type
_entity.pdbx_description
1 polymer ?
#
loop_
_entity_poly.entity_id
_entity_poly.type
_entity_poly.pdbx_seq_one_letter_code
_entity_poly.pdbx_strand_id
1 'polypeptide(L)'
;EHTGKSERDVHIPEFRPLCQIVRRRVELKELYGDEDYEYRPPHYFESICKGPNQRTPGFLSPNNLVCVYPGFSCVQRSQTIYLTRRRYDSNCWETFTRTIASNCECMWPVQSLGEVAHHY
;
A
#
# COMPACT_ATOMS: atom_id res chain seq x y z
N GLU A 1 -23.41 0.05 -48.92
CA GLU A 1 -23.05 1.26 -48.17
C GLU A 1 -23.64 1.14 -46.77
N HIS A 2 -22.83 0.85 -45.75
CA HIS A 2 -23.13 1.07 -44.32
C HIS A 2 -21.81 0.92 -43.56
N THR A 3 -21.12 2.05 -43.43
CA THR A 3 -19.87 2.22 -42.69
C THR A 3 -20.17 2.20 -41.19
N GLY A 4 -20.07 1.04 -40.56
CA GLY A 4 -20.05 0.91 -39.10
C GLY A 4 -18.70 1.36 -38.56
N LYS A 5 -18.59 2.65 -38.22
CA LYS A 5 -17.40 3.25 -37.62
C LYS A 5 -17.26 2.70 -36.20
N SER A 6 -16.33 1.76 -36.01
CA SER A 6 -16.03 1.16 -34.71
C SER A 6 -15.66 2.25 -33.72
N GLU A 7 -16.27 2.10 -32.55
CA GLU A 7 -16.10 2.78 -31.28
C GLU A 7 -14.72 3.43 -31.10
N ARG A 8 -14.74 4.73 -30.74
CA ARG A 8 -13.56 5.54 -30.43
C ARG A 8 -12.66 4.79 -29.46
N ASP A 9 -11.44 4.49 -29.89
CA ASP A 9 -10.35 4.01 -29.04
C ASP A 9 -10.01 5.13 -28.05
N VAL A 10 -10.69 5.14 -26.89
CA VAL A 10 -10.43 6.08 -25.81
C VAL A 10 -9.10 5.64 -25.20
N HIS A 11 -8.02 6.34 -25.55
CA HIS A 11 -6.72 6.17 -24.92
C HIS A 11 -6.86 6.48 -23.42
N ILE A 12 -7.10 5.45 -22.61
CA ILE A 12 -7.11 5.57 -21.16
C ILE A 12 -5.66 5.84 -20.75
N PRO A 13 -5.36 6.99 -20.13
CA PRO A 13 -3.99 7.28 -19.72
C PRO A 13 -3.55 6.22 -18.71
N GLU A 14 -2.39 5.61 -18.95
CA GLU A 14 -1.82 4.64 -18.01
C GLU A 14 -1.20 5.40 -16.84
N PHE A 15 -1.94 5.51 -15.73
CA PHE A 15 -1.43 6.12 -14.51
C PHE A 15 -0.54 5.15 -13.73
N ARG A 16 0.65 5.61 -13.33
CA ARG A 16 1.56 4.87 -12.47
C ARG A 16 1.68 5.56 -11.10
N PRO A 17 1.73 4.81 -9.98
CA PRO A 17 1.89 5.42 -8.66
C PRO A 17 3.28 6.05 -8.51
N LEU A 18 3.33 7.23 -7.88
CA LEU A 18 4.57 7.95 -7.60
C LEU A 18 5.45 7.22 -6.56
N CYS A 19 4.79 6.54 -5.61
CA CYS A 19 5.43 5.77 -4.57
C CYS A 19 5.36 4.28 -4.89
N GLN A 20 6.52 3.62 -4.89
CA GLN A 20 6.57 2.18 -5.10
C GLN A 20 6.21 1.43 -3.83
N ILE A 21 5.50 0.32 -3.98
CA ILE A 21 4.95 -0.48 -2.90
C ILE A 21 5.39 -1.94 -3.07
N VAL A 22 5.70 -2.61 -1.96
CA VAL A 22 5.81 -4.06 -1.85
C VAL A 22 4.56 -4.58 -1.16
N ARG A 23 3.87 -5.53 -1.79
CA ARG A 23 2.75 -6.22 -1.15
C ARG A 23 3.26 -7.49 -0.47
N ARG A 24 2.99 -7.62 0.82
CA ARG A 24 3.36 -8.77 1.64
C ARG A 24 2.11 -9.45 2.14
N ARG A 25 2.00 -10.76 1.92
CA ARG A 25 0.97 -11.60 2.53
C ARG A 25 1.42 -12.01 3.94
N VAL A 26 0.53 -11.90 4.91
CA VAL A 26 0.79 -12.28 6.31
C VAL A 26 -0.21 -13.34 6.73
N GLU A 27 0.27 -14.55 6.98
CA GLU A 27 -0.53 -15.66 7.48
C GLU A 27 -0.77 -15.50 8.99
N LEU A 28 -2.04 -15.51 9.42
CA LEU A 28 -2.38 -15.21 10.82
C LEU A 28 -1.95 -16.32 11.78
N LYS A 29 -2.03 -17.59 11.36
CA LYS A 29 -1.54 -18.72 12.15
C LYS A 29 -0.04 -18.63 12.44
N GLU A 30 0.75 -18.33 11.40
CA GLU A 30 2.21 -18.17 11.55
C GLU A 30 2.55 -16.97 12.44
N LEU A 31 1.76 -15.89 12.34
CA LEU A 31 1.98 -14.66 13.10
C LEU A 31 1.71 -14.80 14.60
N TYR A 32 0.65 -15.52 14.97
CA TYR A 32 0.28 -15.72 16.37
C TYR A 32 0.82 -17.02 16.97
N GLY A 33 1.28 -17.96 16.13
CA GLY A 33 1.84 -19.24 16.57
C GLY A 33 0.81 -20.13 17.26
N ASP A 34 -0.47 -19.99 16.93
CA ASP A 34 -1.57 -20.69 17.58
C ASP A 34 -2.26 -21.70 16.66
N GLU A 35 -2.05 -22.97 16.97
CA GLU A 35 -2.63 -24.08 16.21
C GLU A 35 -4.10 -24.37 16.58
N ASP A 36 -4.56 -23.83 17.72
CA ASP A 36 -5.91 -24.07 18.25
C ASP A 36 -6.99 -23.18 17.62
N TYR A 37 -6.61 -22.19 16.79
CA TYR A 37 -7.54 -21.20 16.26
C TYR A 37 -7.70 -21.27 14.73
N GLU A 38 -8.94 -21.08 14.30
CA GLU A 38 -9.32 -20.76 12.93
C GLU A 38 -9.46 -19.23 12.79
N TYR A 39 -8.87 -18.66 11.74
CA TYR A 39 -8.94 -17.24 11.42
C TYR A 39 -9.75 -16.99 10.14
N ARG A 40 -10.55 -15.90 10.14
CA ARG A 40 -11.30 -15.43 8.97
C ARG A 40 -11.10 -13.92 8.78
N PRO A 41 -10.52 -13.48 7.63
CA PRO A 41 -9.79 -14.30 6.65
C PRO A 41 -8.54 -14.97 7.30
N PRO A 42 -7.95 -16.02 6.69
CA PRO A 42 -6.77 -16.69 7.25
C PRO A 42 -5.47 -15.87 7.14
N HIS A 43 -5.46 -14.87 6.27
CA HIS A 43 -4.33 -13.97 6.04
C HIS A 43 -4.82 -12.56 5.74
N TYR A 44 -3.91 -11.60 5.80
CA TYR A 44 -4.10 -10.25 5.29
C TYR A 44 -2.91 -9.80 4.44
N PHE A 45 -3.07 -8.68 3.73
CA PHE A 45 -2.01 -8.09 2.93
C PHE A 45 -1.55 -6.78 3.54
N GLU A 46 -0.24 -6.61 3.64
CA GLU A 46 0.41 -5.35 3.94
C GLU A 46 0.96 -4.74 2.66
N SER A 47 0.84 -3.43 2.53
CA SER A 47 1.39 -2.65 1.43
C SER A 47 2.45 -1.72 1.99
N ILE A 48 3.72 -2.07 1.78
CA ILE A 48 4.87 -1.43 2.41
C ILE A 48 5.60 -0.54 1.41
N CYS A 49 5.97 0.68 1.80
CA CYS A 49 6.73 1.57 0.93
C CYS A 49 8.13 1.03 0.66
N LYS A 50 8.53 1.04 -0.60
CA LYS A 50 9.94 0.86 -0.95
C LYS A 50 10.68 2.14 -0.54
N GLY A 51 11.46 2.06 0.53
CA GLY A 51 12.29 3.18 0.97
C GLY A 51 13.31 3.59 -0.11
N PRO A 52 13.76 4.85 -0.10
CA PRO A 52 14.81 5.31 -1.01
C PRO A 52 16.14 4.54 -0.83
N ASN A 53 16.35 3.86 0.29
CA ASN A 53 17.58 3.14 0.62
C ASN A 53 17.70 1.74 -0.03
N GLN A 54 16.65 1.26 -0.71
CA GLN A 54 16.74 0.08 -1.60
C GLN A 54 17.01 0.48 -3.06
N ARG A 55 17.40 1.74 -3.30
CA ARG A 55 17.93 2.15 -4.59
C ARG A 55 19.40 1.74 -4.64
N THR A 56 19.71 0.80 -5.53
CA THR A 56 21.08 0.58 -5.98
C THR A 56 21.66 1.93 -6.43
N PRO A 57 22.85 2.34 -5.93
CA PRO A 57 23.50 3.56 -6.40
C PRO A 57 23.93 3.32 -7.85
N GLY A 58 23.13 3.79 -8.81
CA GLY A 58 23.48 3.61 -10.23
C GLY A 58 22.35 3.74 -11.25
N PHE A 59 21.08 3.82 -10.86
CA PHE A 59 20.01 3.98 -11.86
C PHE A 59 18.94 4.97 -11.44
N LEU A 60 19.32 6.26 -11.40
CA LEU A 60 18.36 7.34 -11.56
C LEU A 60 17.89 7.34 -13.01
N SER A 61 16.96 6.45 -13.35
CA SER A 61 16.15 6.67 -14.56
C SER A 61 15.37 7.96 -14.35
N PRO A 62 15.30 8.88 -15.34
CA PRO A 62 14.51 10.11 -15.27
C PRO A 62 13.04 9.86 -14.84
N ASN A 63 12.54 8.65 -15.07
CA ASN A 63 11.18 8.22 -14.75
C ASN A 63 10.97 7.77 -13.29
N ASN A 64 12.02 7.69 -12.45
CA ASN A 64 11.95 7.24 -11.05
C ASN A 64 12.00 8.38 -10.01
N LEU A 65 11.92 9.64 -10.46
CA LEU A 65 12.07 10.85 -9.64
C LEU A 65 10.75 11.47 -9.17
N VAL A 66 9.61 10.81 -9.39
CA VAL A 66 8.30 11.50 -9.47
C VAL A 66 7.71 11.95 -8.12
N CYS A 67 8.27 11.53 -6.98
CA CYS A 67 7.89 12.05 -5.65
C CYS A 67 9.02 12.81 -4.93
N VAL A 68 10.22 12.93 -5.51
CA VAL A 68 11.38 13.49 -4.76
C VAL A 68 11.61 14.98 -5.09
N TYR A 69 11.10 15.48 -6.21
CA TYR A 69 11.34 16.85 -6.65
C TYR A 69 10.19 17.81 -6.29
N PRO A 70 10.46 18.89 -5.54
CA PRO A 70 11.56 19.07 -4.59
C PRO A 70 11.01 19.11 -3.16
N GLY A 71 11.19 18.00 -2.44
CA GLY A 71 10.90 17.94 -1.00
C GLY A 71 9.73 17.04 -0.61
N PHE A 72 8.97 16.51 -1.57
CA PHE A 72 7.99 15.47 -1.27
C PHE A 72 8.70 14.14 -0.91
N SER A 73 8.01 13.31 -0.14
CA SER A 73 8.50 12.00 0.29
C SER A 73 7.37 10.98 0.29
N CYS A 74 7.73 9.72 0.05
CA CYS A 74 6.78 8.62 0.16
C CYS A 74 6.58 8.24 1.63
N VAL A 75 5.36 8.46 2.14
CA VAL A 75 4.99 8.21 3.52
C VAL A 75 4.14 6.95 3.61
N GLN A 76 4.51 6.05 4.54
CA GLN A 76 3.74 4.85 4.85
C GLN A 76 2.44 5.23 5.56
N ARG A 77 1.32 4.82 4.98
CA ARG A 77 0.00 4.87 5.61
C ARG A 77 -0.30 3.56 6.31
N SER A 78 -1.06 3.67 7.39
CA SER A 78 -1.58 2.54 8.14
C SER A 78 -3.10 2.58 8.15
N GLN A 79 -3.72 1.41 8.27
CA GLN A 79 -5.16 1.30 8.47
C GLN A 79 -5.45 0.26 9.54
N THR A 80 -6.59 0.40 10.21
CA THR A 80 -7.09 -0.64 11.12
C THR A 80 -7.97 -1.60 10.33
N ILE A 81 -7.68 -2.88 10.39
CA ILE A 81 -8.50 -3.95 9.85
C ILE A 81 -9.23 -4.69 10.95
N TYR A 82 -10.38 -5.26 10.61
CA TYR A 82 -11.17 -6.12 11.47
C TYR A 82 -10.94 -7.56 11.06
N LEU A 83 -10.70 -8.41 12.05
CA LEU A 83 -10.41 -9.82 11.88
C LEU A 83 -11.31 -10.61 12.83
N THR A 84 -11.52 -11.88 12.49
CA THR A 84 -12.27 -12.80 13.35
C THR A 84 -11.47 -14.08 13.58
N ARG A 85 -11.58 -14.63 14.79
CA ARG A 85 -11.01 -15.93 15.13
C ARG A 85 -11.98 -16.76 15.95
N ARG A 86 -11.76 -18.06 15.98
CA ARG A 86 -12.52 -19.01 16.79
C ARG A 86 -11.63 -20.19 17.15
N ARG A 87 -11.74 -20.73 18.35
CA ARG A 87 -11.07 -21.99 18.69
C ARG A 87 -11.73 -23.16 17.98
N TYR A 88 -10.96 -24.17 17.57
CA TYR A 88 -11.51 -25.36 16.89
C TYR A 88 -12.51 -26.17 17.75
N ASP A 89 -12.39 -26.10 19.08
CA ASP A 89 -13.28 -26.75 20.04
C ASP A 89 -14.53 -25.93 20.38
N SER A 90 -14.65 -24.71 19.82
CA SER A 90 -15.73 -23.77 20.12
C SER A 90 -16.48 -23.35 18.87
N ASN A 91 -17.75 -23.00 19.03
CA ASN A 91 -18.56 -22.40 17.97
C ASN A 91 -18.60 -20.87 18.01
N CYS A 92 -17.97 -20.24 19.00
CA CYS A 92 -18.01 -18.80 19.21
C CYS A 92 -16.92 -18.08 18.40
N TRP A 93 -17.33 -17.17 17.50
CA TRP A 93 -16.42 -16.26 16.82
C TRP A 93 -16.18 -15.01 17.66
N GLU A 94 -14.92 -14.60 17.73
CA GLU A 94 -14.47 -13.38 18.38
C GLU A 94 -13.93 -12.41 17.34
N THR A 95 -14.28 -11.13 17.46
CA THR A 95 -13.75 -10.05 16.63
C THR A 95 -12.55 -9.40 17.32
N PHE A 96 -11.57 -9.00 16.52
CA PHE A 96 -10.45 -8.20 16.99
C PHE A 96 -9.94 -7.29 15.87
N THR A 97 -9.16 -6.28 16.24
CA THR A 97 -8.62 -5.30 15.30
C THR A 97 -7.11 -5.37 15.21
N ARG A 98 -6.55 -5.02 14.04
CA ARG A 98 -5.11 -4.90 13.85
C ARG A 98 -4.79 -3.68 12.99
N THR A 99 -3.79 -2.90 13.40
CA THR A 99 -3.25 -1.83 12.57
C THR A 99 -2.18 -2.39 11.64
N ILE A 100 -2.32 -2.18 10.34
CA ILE A 100 -1.46 -2.74 9.29
C ILE A 100 -0.99 -1.64 8.32
N ALA A 101 0.16 -1.86 7.68
CA ALA A 101 0.64 -1.03 6.59
C ALA A 101 -0.31 -1.14 5.38
N SER A 102 -0.91 -0.03 4.94
CA SER A 102 -2.02 -0.02 3.98
C SER A 102 -1.67 0.52 2.60
N ASN A 103 -0.88 1.58 2.54
CA ASN A 103 -0.53 2.26 1.28
C ASN A 103 0.67 3.20 1.45
N CYS A 104 1.13 3.78 0.34
CA CYS A 104 2.15 4.83 0.31
C CYS A 104 1.64 6.05 -0.43
N GLU A 105 1.83 7.22 0.17
CA GLU A 105 1.39 8.49 -0.38
C GLU A 105 2.56 9.45 -0.54
N CYS A 106 2.56 10.20 -1.64
CA CYS A 106 3.53 11.25 -1.86
C CYS A 106 3.10 12.51 -1.10
N MET A 107 3.85 12.88 -0.05
CA MET A 107 3.46 13.93 0.87
C MET A 107 4.60 14.90 1.17
N TRP A 108 4.20 16.11 1.52
CA TRP A 108 5.10 17.14 2.02
C TRP A 108 5.46 16.87 3.51
N PRO A 109 6.76 16.78 3.86
CA PRO A 109 7.19 16.48 5.21
C PRO A 109 7.24 17.75 6.06
N VAL A 110 6.08 18.19 6.57
CA VAL A 110 5.94 19.42 7.37
C VAL A 110 6.92 19.46 8.56
N GLN A 111 7.21 18.31 9.16
CA GLN A 111 8.12 18.21 10.31
C GLN A 111 9.58 18.60 9.98
N SER A 112 10.03 18.37 8.74
CA SER A 112 11.42 18.64 8.33
C SER A 112 11.56 19.92 7.51
N LEU A 113 10.53 20.30 6.75
CA LEU A 113 10.58 21.44 5.82
C LEU A 113 9.65 22.61 6.23
N GLY A 114 8.86 22.47 7.29
CA GLY A 114 7.87 23.47 7.70
C GLY A 114 6.64 23.47 6.78
N GLU A 115 5.82 24.52 6.86
CA GLU A 115 4.61 24.63 6.01
C GLU A 115 4.96 24.76 4.53
N VAL A 116 4.22 24.05 3.66
CA VAL A 116 4.47 24.05 2.20
C VAL A 116 4.33 25.44 1.58
N ALA A 117 3.43 26.28 2.14
CA ALA A 117 3.15 27.64 1.70
C ALA A 117 4.33 28.62 1.87
N HIS A 118 5.40 28.23 2.56
CA HIS A 118 6.60 29.06 2.67
C HIS A 118 7.63 28.78 1.55
N HIS A 119 7.39 27.77 0.71
CA HIS A 119 8.30 27.34 -0.36
C HIS A 119 7.78 27.64 -1.77
N TYR A 120 6.50 28.01 -1.91
CA TYR A 120 5.78 28.32 -3.15
C TYR A 120 4.72 29.37 -2.91
#